data_AF-A0A8H3KS87-F1
#
_entry.id   AF-A0A8H3KS87-F1
#
_cell.length_a   1.000
_cell.length_b   1.000
_cell.length_c   1.000
_cell.angle_alpha   90.00
_cell.angle_beta   90.00
_cell.angle_gamma   90.00
#
_symmetry.space_group_name_H-M   'P 1'
#
loop_
_entity.id
_entity.type
_entity.pdbx_description
1 polymer ?
#
loop_
_entity_poly.entity_id
_entity_poly.type
_entity_poly.pdbx_seq_one_letter_code
_entity_poly.pdbx_strand_id
1 'polypeptide(L)'
;MCGDSATTLRVANLISFALLTAVKGFTTFSDKQWTESAKDMTIYGVSYHFCIAAILNIIWLIIIWFIQQNERILIIMDTLVITTLFLFLYFIYDNLENYPTNSIANQIFVHATFKIYLAWTFITLIINFWIAIPTLNTIIISSIILAYLGFMGLYFLDYRKEAEFFIPATIVWALVGIAVKQYEIWPILAVSAFSIGLITGGVLRLIYEIYQNYHDKNALVELYFVLKNWLLNFLFTIILLRCFILYFTRCITLCFGYLRNYTVIT
;
A
#
# COMPACT_ATOMS: atom_id res chain seq x y z
N MET A 1 13.87 6.43 15.12
CA MET A 1 13.25 6.42 13.78
C MET A 1 13.23 7.81 13.11
N CYS A 2 14.19 8.71 13.37
CA CYS A 2 14.34 9.94 12.57
C CYS A 2 15.26 9.67 11.38
N GLY A 3 14.72 9.02 10.35
CA GLY A 3 15.27 9.18 9.01
C GLY A 3 14.62 10.41 8.41
N ASP A 4 15.42 11.28 7.78
CA ASP A 4 15.02 12.55 7.16
C ASP A 4 13.55 12.54 6.74
N SER A 5 12.73 13.35 7.42
CA SER A 5 11.32 13.58 7.10
C SER A 5 11.13 13.82 5.59
N ALA A 6 12.10 14.50 4.97
CA ALA A 6 12.20 14.75 3.54
C ALA A 6 12.26 13.48 2.66
N THR A 7 12.92 12.40 3.08
CA THR A 7 12.99 11.15 2.30
C THR A 7 11.69 10.36 2.37
N THR A 8 11.03 10.34 3.53
CA THR A 8 9.74 9.67 3.74
C THR A 8 8.64 10.37 2.92
N LEU A 9 8.66 11.71 2.86
CA LEU A 9 7.77 12.53 2.04
C LEU A 9 7.95 12.27 0.53
N ARG A 10 9.19 12.06 0.08
CA ARG A 10 9.51 11.81 -1.35
C ARG A 10 9.03 10.44 -1.82
N VAL A 11 9.08 9.42 -0.98
CA VAL A 11 8.55 8.08 -1.30
C VAL A 11 7.02 8.09 -1.36
N ALA A 12 6.35 8.82 -0.46
CA ALA A 12 4.90 9.02 -0.51
C ALA A 12 4.46 9.71 -1.82
N ASN A 13 5.20 10.73 -2.28
CA ASN A 13 4.93 11.42 -3.54
C ASN A 13 5.05 10.52 -4.78
N LEU A 14 6.02 9.60 -4.80
CA LEU A 14 6.22 8.69 -5.93
C LEU A 14 5.07 7.67 -6.04
N ILE A 15 4.51 7.28 -4.90
CA ILE A 15 3.40 6.32 -4.83
C ILE A 15 2.06 7.01 -5.13
N SER A 16 1.82 8.23 -4.64
CA SER A 16 0.68 9.06 -5.09
C SER A 16 0.72 9.32 -6.59
N PHE A 17 1.91 9.53 -7.17
CA PHE A 17 2.06 9.67 -8.63
C PHE A 17 1.76 8.38 -9.39
N ALA A 18 2.25 7.23 -8.90
CA ALA A 18 1.94 5.91 -9.45
C ALA A 18 0.45 5.55 -9.34
N LEU A 19 -0.22 6.03 -8.29
CA LEU A 19 -1.66 5.87 -8.09
C LEU A 19 -2.48 6.80 -8.98
N LEU A 20 -2.03 8.04 -9.20
CA LEU A 20 -2.60 8.95 -10.20
C LEU A 20 -2.49 8.39 -11.62
N THR A 21 -1.38 7.71 -11.96
CA THR A 21 -1.26 7.01 -13.24
C THR A 21 -2.09 5.73 -13.30
N ALA A 22 -2.27 5.00 -12.19
CA ALA A 22 -3.20 3.86 -12.13
C ALA A 22 -4.66 4.31 -12.31
N VAL A 23 -5.03 5.43 -11.71
CA VAL A 23 -6.32 6.10 -11.87
C VAL A 23 -6.53 6.59 -13.31
N LYS A 24 -5.50 7.17 -13.93
CA LYS A 24 -5.53 7.50 -15.36
C LYS A 24 -5.66 6.25 -16.22
N GLY A 25 -5.03 5.15 -15.81
CA GLY A 25 -5.22 3.83 -16.40
C GLY A 25 -6.67 3.37 -16.32
N PHE A 26 -7.32 3.53 -15.17
CA PHE A 26 -8.74 3.24 -14.96
C PHE A 26 -9.65 4.08 -15.87
N THR A 27 -9.44 5.39 -15.99
CA THR A 27 -10.25 6.22 -16.90
C THR A 27 -10.03 5.85 -18.37
N THR A 28 -8.79 5.59 -18.77
CA THR A 28 -8.44 5.23 -20.16
C THR A 28 -8.94 3.83 -20.53
N PHE A 29 -8.95 2.90 -19.57
CA PHE A 29 -9.47 1.55 -19.76
C PHE A 29 -11.00 1.55 -19.82
N SER A 30 -11.64 2.30 -18.92
CA SER A 30 -13.08 2.52 -18.92
C SER A 30 -13.53 3.04 -20.29
N ASP A 31 -12.86 4.05 -20.85
CA ASP A 31 -13.21 4.65 -22.15
C ASP A 31 -13.12 3.69 -23.35
N LYS A 32 -12.22 2.69 -23.30
CA LYS A 32 -12.04 1.75 -24.42
C LYS A 32 -12.91 0.49 -24.31
N GLN A 33 -13.38 0.14 -23.11
CA GLN A 33 -14.17 -1.06 -22.83
C GLN A 33 -15.53 -0.72 -22.18
N TRP A 34 -16.23 0.28 -22.72
CA TRP A 34 -17.60 0.66 -22.31
C TRP A 34 -18.59 -0.50 -22.51
N THR A 35 -18.63 -1.39 -21.52
CA THR A 35 -19.72 -2.34 -21.31
C THR A 35 -20.74 -1.69 -20.38
N GLU A 36 -22.03 -2.00 -20.54
CA GLU A 36 -23.10 -1.41 -19.70
C GLU A 36 -22.83 -1.63 -18.20
N SER A 37 -22.30 -2.80 -17.84
CA SER A 37 -21.87 -3.12 -16.46
C SER A 37 -20.74 -2.23 -15.93
N ALA A 38 -19.74 -1.89 -16.77
CA ALA A 38 -18.66 -1.00 -16.35
C ALA A 38 -19.14 0.45 -16.16
N LYS A 39 -20.13 0.88 -16.96
CA LYS A 39 -20.75 2.19 -16.84
C LYS A 39 -21.47 2.36 -15.50
N ASP A 40 -22.29 1.40 -15.10
CA ASP A 40 -23.04 1.49 -13.85
C ASP A 40 -22.12 1.44 -12.62
N MET A 41 -21.09 0.58 -12.65
CA MET A 41 -20.07 0.51 -11.59
C MET A 41 -19.29 1.83 -11.44
N THR A 42 -18.98 2.50 -12.56
CA THR A 42 -18.23 3.76 -12.52
C THR A 42 -19.11 4.92 -12.05
N ILE A 43 -20.35 5.01 -12.53
CA ILE A 43 -21.26 6.11 -12.20
C ILE A 43 -21.80 5.98 -10.77
N TYR A 44 -22.27 4.79 -10.39
CA TYR A 44 -22.95 4.57 -9.11
C TYR A 44 -22.01 4.03 -8.02
N GLY A 45 -21.02 3.22 -8.37
CA GLY A 45 -20.06 2.67 -7.42
C GLY A 45 -18.98 3.70 -7.04
N VAL A 46 -18.22 4.16 -8.03
CA VAL A 46 -17.11 5.11 -7.83
C VAL A 46 -17.64 6.53 -7.59
N SER A 47 -18.60 6.97 -8.40
CA SER A 47 -19.42 8.18 -8.20
C SER A 47 -18.60 9.46 -7.88
N TYR A 48 -19.23 10.43 -7.19
CA TYR A 48 -18.61 11.69 -6.80
C TYR A 48 -17.50 11.55 -5.75
N HIS A 49 -17.45 10.42 -5.03
CA HIS A 49 -16.45 10.13 -4.00
C HIS A 49 -15.03 10.16 -4.59
N PHE A 50 -14.88 9.68 -5.83
CA PHE A 50 -13.60 9.71 -6.53
C PHE A 50 -13.15 11.13 -6.89
N CYS A 51 -14.07 11.99 -7.35
CA CYS A 51 -13.75 13.39 -7.61
C CYS A 51 -13.27 14.09 -6.34
N ILE A 52 -13.93 13.82 -5.21
CA ILE A 52 -13.51 14.36 -3.91
C ILE A 52 -12.13 13.83 -3.53
N ALA A 53 -11.90 12.52 -3.63
CA ALA A 53 -10.60 11.90 -3.36
C ALA A 53 -9.46 12.49 -4.23
N ALA A 54 -9.73 12.73 -5.52
CA ALA A 54 -8.78 13.34 -6.45
C ALA A 54 -8.47 14.79 -6.07
N ILE A 55 -9.49 15.59 -5.75
CA ILE A 55 -9.31 16.97 -5.29
C ILE A 55 -8.50 17.00 -3.99
N LEU A 56 -8.80 16.12 -3.04
CA LEU A 56 -8.03 16.01 -1.80
C LEU A 56 -6.56 15.67 -2.04
N ASN A 57 -6.27 14.76 -2.99
CA ASN A 57 -4.90 14.41 -3.34
C ASN A 57 -4.16 15.59 -4.01
N ILE A 58 -4.83 16.38 -4.85
CA ILE A 58 -4.25 17.61 -5.42
C ILE A 58 -3.98 18.64 -4.33
N ILE A 59 -4.95 18.87 -3.43
CA ILE A 59 -4.81 19.79 -2.29
C ILE A 59 -3.62 19.37 -1.42
N TRP A 60 -3.49 18.08 -1.16
CA TRP A 60 -2.37 17.51 -0.41
C TRP A 60 -1.01 17.84 -1.04
N LEU A 61 -0.86 17.62 -2.35
CA LEU A 61 0.37 17.94 -3.08
C LEU A 61 0.71 19.43 -3.00
N ILE A 62 -0.29 20.31 -3.13
CA ILE A 62 -0.11 21.77 -3.01
C ILE A 62 0.35 22.13 -1.59
N ILE A 63 -0.31 21.59 -0.57
CA ILE A 63 0.03 21.86 0.84
C ILE A 63 1.49 21.50 1.14
N ILE A 64 1.93 20.31 0.72
CA ILE A 64 3.32 19.87 0.92
C ILE A 64 4.32 20.80 0.24
N TRP A 65 4.00 21.29 -0.95
CA TRP A 65 4.91 22.11 -1.74
C TRP A 65 5.05 23.52 -1.17
N PHE A 66 3.97 24.11 -0.67
CA PHE A 66 3.96 25.49 -0.18
C PHE A 66 4.31 25.63 1.31
N ILE A 67 3.99 24.64 2.16
CA ILE A 67 4.14 24.73 3.63
C ILE A 67 5.41 24.00 4.09
N GLN A 68 6.55 24.19 3.42
CA GLN A 68 7.80 23.53 3.83
C GLN A 68 8.42 24.11 5.13
N GLN A 69 8.02 25.31 5.55
CA GLN A 69 8.69 26.05 6.61
C GLN A 69 8.31 25.61 8.05
N ASN A 70 7.19 24.90 8.25
CA ASN A 70 6.74 24.51 9.59
C ASN A 70 6.34 23.02 9.65
N GLU A 71 7.29 22.20 10.08
CA GLU A 71 7.19 20.73 10.06
C GLU A 71 6.00 20.19 10.87
N ARG A 72 5.66 20.80 12.00
CA ARG A 72 4.58 20.30 12.88
C ARG A 72 3.19 20.49 12.27
N ILE A 73 2.93 21.66 11.70
CA ILE A 73 1.64 21.96 11.07
C ILE A 73 1.45 21.07 9.83
N LEU A 74 2.53 20.84 9.09
CA LEU A 74 2.52 19.95 7.92
C LEU A 74 2.06 18.54 8.30
N ILE A 75 2.64 17.94 9.34
CA ILE A 75 2.30 16.57 9.76
C ILE A 75 0.82 16.44 10.17
N ILE A 76 0.28 17.44 10.90
CA ILE A 76 -1.12 17.43 11.32
C ILE A 76 -2.05 17.55 10.11
N MET A 77 -1.76 18.48 9.19
CA MET A 77 -2.54 18.67 7.98
C MET A 77 -2.48 17.45 7.07
N ASP A 78 -1.30 16.85 6.91
CA ASP A 78 -1.09 15.61 6.17
C ASP A 78 -1.94 14.46 6.74
N THR A 79 -1.92 14.29 8.06
CA THR A 79 -2.74 13.28 8.74
C THR A 79 -4.23 13.50 8.49
N LEU A 80 -4.72 14.74 8.55
CA LEU A 80 -6.13 15.08 8.29
C LEU A 80 -6.54 14.81 6.84
N VAL A 81 -5.70 15.18 5.87
CA VAL A 81 -6.03 14.95 4.45
C VAL A 81 -6.02 13.46 4.12
N ILE A 82 -5.02 12.71 4.60
CA ILE A 82 -4.95 11.25 4.41
C ILE A 82 -6.11 10.53 5.11
N THR A 83 -6.52 10.97 6.30
CA THR A 83 -7.71 10.41 6.98
C THR A 83 -8.96 10.60 6.14
N THR A 84 -9.14 11.81 5.60
CA THR A 84 -10.31 12.12 4.79
C THR A 84 -10.30 11.34 3.48
N LEU A 85 -9.13 11.23 2.83
CA LEU A 85 -8.93 10.40 1.64
C LEU A 85 -9.26 8.92 1.91
N PHE A 86 -8.81 8.38 3.05
CA PHE A 86 -9.12 7.01 3.46
C PHE A 86 -10.62 6.79 3.59
N LEU A 87 -11.36 7.72 4.22
CA LEU A 87 -12.82 7.62 4.36
C LEU A 87 -13.53 7.59 3.01
N PHE A 88 -13.16 8.47 2.07
CA PHE A 88 -13.77 8.47 0.73
C PHE A 88 -13.43 7.20 -0.05
N LEU A 89 -12.21 6.66 0.08
CA LEU A 89 -11.84 5.38 -0.51
C LEU A 89 -12.60 4.22 0.11
N TYR A 90 -12.86 4.26 1.43
CA TYR A 90 -13.66 3.26 2.11
C TYR A 90 -15.10 3.26 1.58
N PHE A 91 -15.70 4.43 1.34
CA PHE A 91 -17.03 4.51 0.72
C PHE A 91 -17.04 3.98 -0.72
N ILE A 92 -16.00 4.26 -1.51
CA ILE A 92 -15.88 3.68 -2.87
C ILE A 92 -15.80 2.15 -2.77
N TYR A 93 -14.99 1.64 -1.86
CA TYR A 93 -14.83 0.21 -1.64
C TYR A 93 -16.14 -0.47 -1.21
N ASP A 94 -16.85 0.10 -0.25
CA ASP A 94 -18.15 -0.41 0.23
C ASP A 94 -19.21 -0.37 -0.88
N ASN A 95 -19.25 0.71 -1.67
CA ASN A 95 -20.15 0.80 -2.81
C ASN A 95 -19.82 -0.25 -3.88
N LEU A 96 -18.54 -0.45 -4.20
CA LEU A 96 -18.10 -1.42 -5.21
C LEU A 96 -18.45 -2.86 -4.82
N GLU A 97 -18.54 -3.21 -3.54
CA GLU A 97 -18.95 -4.55 -3.11
C GLU A 97 -20.39 -4.89 -3.54
N ASN A 98 -21.25 -3.87 -3.75
CA ASN A 98 -22.61 -4.08 -4.25
C ASN A 98 -22.68 -4.31 -5.77
N TYR A 99 -21.56 -4.17 -6.50
CA TYR A 99 -21.50 -4.35 -7.96
C TYR A 99 -20.60 -5.53 -8.31
N PRO A 100 -21.17 -6.73 -8.56
CA PRO A 100 -20.37 -7.90 -8.93
C PRO A 100 -19.65 -7.70 -10.28
N THR A 101 -18.45 -8.25 -10.38
CA THR A 101 -17.62 -8.12 -11.60
C THR A 101 -17.93 -9.27 -12.57
N ASN A 102 -18.49 -8.94 -13.73
CA ASN A 102 -18.79 -9.93 -14.78
C ASN A 102 -17.56 -10.27 -15.66
N SER A 103 -16.44 -9.57 -15.47
CA SER A 103 -15.23 -9.69 -16.27
C SER A 103 -13.99 -9.61 -15.38
N ILE A 104 -13.01 -10.48 -15.62
CA ILE A 104 -11.69 -10.48 -14.97
C ILE A 104 -11.01 -9.11 -15.11
N ALA A 105 -11.19 -8.45 -16.26
CA ALA A 105 -10.63 -7.13 -16.49
C ALA A 105 -11.20 -6.09 -15.51
N ASN A 106 -12.52 -6.12 -15.26
CA ASN A 106 -13.14 -5.22 -14.29
C ASN A 106 -12.67 -5.53 -12.86
N GLN A 107 -12.50 -6.81 -12.55
CA GLN A 107 -11.99 -7.26 -11.26
C GLN A 107 -10.58 -6.74 -10.98
N ILE A 108 -9.68 -6.82 -11.96
CA ILE A 108 -8.29 -6.38 -11.80
C ILE A 108 -8.17 -4.86 -11.90
N PHE A 109 -8.73 -4.24 -12.93
CA PHE A 109 -8.49 -2.81 -13.17
C PHE A 109 -9.34 -1.89 -12.29
N VAL A 110 -10.53 -2.31 -11.88
CA VAL A 110 -11.42 -1.50 -11.05
C VAL A 110 -11.28 -1.91 -9.59
N HIS A 111 -11.74 -3.12 -9.25
CA HIS A 111 -11.81 -3.54 -7.85
C HIS A 111 -10.41 -3.65 -7.22
N ALA A 112 -9.46 -4.31 -7.87
CA ALA A 112 -8.12 -4.46 -7.28
C ALA A 112 -7.40 -3.13 -7.10
N THR A 113 -7.50 -2.21 -8.08
CA THR A 113 -6.88 -0.87 -7.98
C THR A 113 -7.39 -0.11 -6.77
N PHE A 114 -8.71 -0.03 -6.57
CA PHE A 114 -9.28 0.66 -5.42
C PHE A 114 -8.99 -0.04 -4.10
N LYS A 115 -8.98 -1.39 -4.06
CA LYS A 115 -8.60 -2.18 -2.88
C LYS A 115 -7.14 -1.95 -2.48
N ILE A 116 -6.21 -1.98 -3.43
CA ILE A 116 -4.79 -1.67 -3.20
C ILE A 116 -4.65 -0.23 -2.68
N TYR A 117 -5.36 0.72 -3.29
CA TYR A 117 -5.28 2.12 -2.88
C TYR A 117 -5.84 2.36 -1.47
N LEU A 118 -6.96 1.72 -1.13
CA LEU A 118 -7.53 1.75 0.22
C LEU A 118 -6.52 1.20 1.24
N ALA A 119 -5.95 0.02 0.98
CA ALA A 119 -4.97 -0.63 1.85
C ALA A 119 -3.72 0.25 2.04
N TRP A 120 -3.22 0.86 0.96
CA TRP A 120 -2.07 1.75 1.04
C TRP A 120 -2.35 3.02 1.85
N THR A 121 -3.51 3.63 1.64
CA THR A 121 -3.94 4.82 2.39
C THR A 121 -4.14 4.50 3.87
N PHE A 122 -4.66 3.31 4.21
CA PHE A 122 -4.77 2.83 5.59
C PHE A 122 -3.39 2.73 6.28
N ILE A 123 -2.40 2.15 5.59
CA ILE A 123 -1.04 2.02 6.11
C ILE A 123 -0.41 3.40 6.29
N THR A 124 -0.58 4.29 5.31
CA THR A 124 -0.09 5.67 5.36
C THR A 124 -0.72 6.45 6.50
N LEU A 125 -2.03 6.27 6.74
CA LEU A 125 -2.74 6.86 7.87
C LEU A 125 -2.11 6.48 9.21
N ILE A 126 -1.82 5.19 9.40
CA ILE A 126 -1.16 4.69 10.62
C ILE A 126 0.23 5.31 10.79
N ILE A 127 1.02 5.36 9.71
CA ILE A 127 2.37 5.96 9.74
C ILE A 127 2.29 7.47 10.04
N ASN A 128 1.36 8.19 9.43
CA ASN A 128 1.20 9.62 9.64
C ASN A 128 0.77 9.94 11.07
N PHE A 129 -0.19 9.18 11.61
CA PHE A 129 -0.59 9.29 13.01
C PHE A 129 0.59 9.02 13.97
N TRP A 130 1.46 8.08 13.60
CA TRP A 130 2.69 7.79 14.35
C TRP A 130 3.68 8.95 14.37
N ILE A 131 3.91 9.56 13.20
CA ILE A 131 4.81 10.71 13.07
C ILE A 131 4.24 11.94 13.79
N ALA A 132 2.91 12.10 13.78
CA ALA A 132 2.21 13.21 14.44
C ALA A 132 2.33 13.18 15.97
N ILE A 133 2.47 12.00 16.58
CA ILE A 133 2.51 11.82 18.03
C ILE A 133 3.81 11.13 18.44
N PRO A 134 4.91 11.88 18.63
CA PRO A 134 6.23 11.31 18.95
C PRO A 134 6.26 10.49 20.24
N THR A 135 5.35 10.75 21.19
CA THR A 135 5.23 10.00 22.44
C THR A 135 4.81 8.55 22.23
N LEU A 136 4.20 8.22 21.08
CA LEU A 136 3.87 6.84 20.72
C LEU A 136 5.09 6.06 20.25
N ASN A 137 6.21 6.71 19.90
CA ASN A 137 7.39 6.11 19.29
C ASN A 137 8.24 5.25 20.28
N THR A 138 7.60 4.27 20.89
CA THR A 138 8.21 3.27 21.76
C THR A 138 8.19 1.92 21.05
N ILE A 139 9.20 1.09 21.32
CA ILE A 139 9.31 -0.24 20.71
C ILE A 139 8.06 -1.09 20.97
N ILE A 140 7.47 -0.96 22.16
CA ILE A 140 6.29 -1.72 22.58
C ILE A 140 5.08 -1.32 21.72
N ILE A 141 4.77 -0.03 21.63
CA ILE A 141 3.61 0.43 20.86
C ILE A 141 3.82 0.15 19.36
N SER A 142 5.03 0.31 18.82
CA SER A 142 5.34 -0.04 17.42
C SER A 142 5.02 -1.50 17.14
N SER A 143 5.40 -2.38 18.07
CA SER A 143 5.16 -3.82 17.95
C SER A 143 3.66 -4.13 17.99
N ILE A 144 2.90 -3.49 18.88
CA ILE A 144 1.44 -3.66 18.97
C ILE A 144 0.76 -3.23 17.66
N ILE A 145 1.16 -2.09 17.08
CA ILE A 145 0.56 -1.60 15.83
C ILE A 145 0.88 -2.52 14.65
N LEU A 146 2.10 -3.07 14.56
CA LEU A 146 2.44 -4.02 13.49
C LEU A 146 1.71 -5.36 13.64
N ALA A 147 1.47 -5.80 14.88
CA ALA A 147 0.62 -6.95 15.15
C ALA A 147 -0.82 -6.64 14.71
N TYR A 148 -1.35 -5.47 15.08
CA TYR A 148 -2.68 -5.01 14.66
C TYR A 148 -2.80 -4.97 13.12
N LEU A 149 -1.80 -4.47 12.41
CA LEU A 149 -1.78 -4.46 10.94
C LEU A 149 -1.83 -5.89 10.36
N GLY A 150 -1.09 -6.82 10.99
CA GLY A 150 -1.15 -8.24 10.66
C GLY A 150 -2.54 -8.85 10.86
N PHE A 151 -3.17 -8.57 12.00
CA PHE A 151 -4.54 -9.01 12.30
C PHE A 151 -5.57 -8.40 11.35
N MET A 152 -5.43 -7.13 10.97
CA MET A 152 -6.30 -6.50 9.98
C MET A 152 -6.16 -7.17 8.62
N GLY A 153 -4.93 -7.51 8.19
CA GLY A 153 -4.71 -8.28 6.97
C GLY A 153 -5.41 -9.65 6.98
N LEU A 154 -5.36 -10.37 8.11
CA LEU A 154 -6.11 -11.61 8.29
C LEU A 154 -7.62 -11.39 8.32
N TYR A 155 -8.09 -10.33 8.97
CA TYR A 155 -9.52 -10.02 9.06
C TYR A 155 -10.14 -9.82 7.67
N PHE A 156 -9.47 -9.05 6.80
CA PHE A 156 -9.93 -8.86 5.42
C PHE A 156 -9.90 -10.15 4.58
N LEU A 157 -9.04 -11.09 4.94
CA LEU A 157 -8.92 -12.36 4.25
C LEU A 157 -10.01 -13.37 4.67
N ASP A 158 -10.28 -13.47 5.97
CA ASP A 158 -11.09 -14.54 6.55
C ASP A 158 -12.57 -14.15 6.76
N TYR A 159 -12.86 -12.88 7.06
CA TYR A 159 -14.18 -12.47 7.56
C TYR A 159 -15.01 -11.68 6.54
N ARG A 160 -14.45 -11.25 5.40
CA ARG A 160 -15.23 -10.60 4.34
C ARG A 160 -15.86 -11.64 3.42
N LYS A 161 -17.05 -11.30 2.89
CA LYS A 161 -17.91 -12.20 2.10
C LYS A 161 -17.22 -12.73 0.84
N GLU A 162 -16.33 -11.94 0.27
CA GLU A 162 -15.46 -12.34 -0.82
C GLU A 162 -14.04 -12.38 -0.28
N ALA A 163 -13.36 -13.52 -0.39
CA ALA A 163 -11.99 -13.62 0.07
C ALA A 163 -11.09 -12.68 -0.75
N GLU A 164 -10.62 -11.61 -0.12
CA GLU A 164 -9.90 -10.54 -0.81
C GLU A 164 -8.39 -10.75 -0.72
N PHE A 165 -7.75 -11.01 -1.86
CA PHE A 165 -6.29 -11.19 -1.89
C PHE A 165 -5.52 -9.86 -1.93
N PHE A 166 -6.08 -8.81 -2.55
CA PHE A 166 -5.32 -7.59 -2.85
C PHE A 166 -5.01 -6.72 -1.61
N ILE A 167 -5.93 -6.63 -0.65
CA ILE A 167 -5.71 -5.84 0.59
C ILE A 167 -4.62 -6.50 1.45
N PRO A 168 -4.71 -7.80 1.81
CA PRO A 168 -3.69 -8.48 2.61
C PRO A 168 -2.33 -8.49 1.91
N ALA A 169 -2.29 -8.68 0.58
CA ALA A 169 -1.07 -8.59 -0.21
C ALA A 169 -0.38 -7.21 -0.08
N THR A 170 -1.16 -6.13 -0.13
CA THR A 170 -0.64 -4.76 0.03
C THR A 170 -0.12 -4.52 1.46
N ILE A 171 -0.80 -5.06 2.47
CA ILE A 171 -0.35 -5.00 3.87
C ILE A 171 0.96 -5.76 4.05
N VAL A 172 1.07 -6.99 3.53
CA VAL A 172 2.31 -7.79 3.55
C VAL A 172 3.45 -7.01 2.89
N TRP A 173 3.18 -6.37 1.75
CA TRP A 173 4.17 -5.55 1.06
C TRP A 173 4.72 -4.42 1.94
N ALA A 174 3.84 -3.69 2.62
CA ALA A 174 4.28 -2.65 3.55
C ALA A 174 5.03 -3.21 4.76
N LEU A 175 4.57 -4.33 5.33
CA LEU A 175 5.25 -5.00 6.44
C LEU A 175 6.68 -5.42 6.07
N VAL A 176 6.90 -5.91 4.84
CA VAL A 176 8.24 -6.20 4.32
C VAL A 176 9.09 -4.93 4.28
N GLY A 177 8.56 -3.83 3.76
CA GLY A 177 9.27 -2.55 3.73
C GLY A 177 9.67 -2.07 5.14
N ILE A 178 8.77 -2.24 6.11
CA ILE A 178 9.03 -1.89 7.53
C ILE A 178 10.09 -2.82 8.12
N ALA A 179 9.98 -4.13 7.90
CA ALA A 179 10.93 -5.14 8.38
C ALA A 179 12.35 -4.88 7.88
N VAL A 180 12.49 -4.58 6.58
CA VAL A 180 13.79 -4.26 5.96
C VAL A 180 14.37 -2.97 6.54
N LYS A 181 13.55 -1.94 6.77
CA LYS A 181 14.01 -0.67 7.33
C LYS A 181 14.38 -0.76 8.82
N GLN A 182 13.79 -1.68 9.57
CA GLN A 182 13.94 -1.80 11.03
C GLN A 182 14.69 -3.08 11.44
N TYR A 183 15.58 -3.59 10.59
CA TYR A 183 16.28 -4.86 10.81
C TYR A 183 17.11 -4.91 12.12
N GLU A 184 17.54 -3.76 12.63
CA GLU A 184 18.32 -3.65 13.87
C GLU A 184 17.45 -3.80 15.13
N ILE A 185 16.14 -3.57 15.03
CA ILE A 185 15.21 -3.60 16.16
C ILE A 185 14.48 -4.94 16.19
N TRP A 186 15.07 -5.91 16.88
CA TRP A 186 14.59 -7.31 16.94
C TRP A 186 13.08 -7.48 17.19
N PRO A 187 12.44 -6.78 18.16
CA PRO A 187 11.00 -6.95 18.38
C PRO A 187 10.13 -6.55 17.18
N ILE A 188 10.49 -5.45 16.51
CA ILE A 188 9.77 -4.94 15.34
C ILE A 188 9.93 -5.90 14.16
N LEU A 189 11.15 -6.41 13.96
CA LEU A 189 11.43 -7.42 12.94
C LEU A 189 10.67 -8.73 13.21
N ALA A 190 10.67 -9.21 14.45
CA ALA A 190 10.00 -10.44 14.83
C ALA A 190 8.48 -10.34 14.62
N VAL A 191 7.85 -9.24 15.06
CA VAL A 191 6.41 -9.06 14.90
C VAL A 191 6.02 -8.86 13.43
N SER A 192 6.77 -8.08 12.66
CA SER A 192 6.49 -7.93 11.23
C SER A 192 6.63 -9.26 10.47
N ALA A 193 7.67 -10.04 10.73
CA ALA A 193 7.85 -11.37 10.16
C ALA A 193 6.71 -12.33 10.55
N PHE A 194 6.28 -12.30 11.82
CA PHE A 194 5.15 -13.08 12.31
C PHE A 194 3.84 -12.68 11.61
N SER A 195 3.55 -11.39 11.52
CA SER A 195 2.37 -10.86 10.80
C SER A 195 2.36 -11.25 9.32
N ILE A 196 3.52 -11.21 8.65
CA ILE A 196 3.66 -11.66 7.25
C ILE A 196 3.36 -13.17 7.15
N GLY A 197 3.93 -13.98 8.04
CA GLY A 197 3.70 -15.42 8.08
C GLY A 197 2.24 -15.77 8.31
N LEU A 198 1.56 -15.06 9.23
CA LEU A 198 0.14 -15.20 9.49
C LEU A 198 -0.70 -14.93 8.25
N ILE A 199 -0.53 -13.77 7.60
CA ILE A 199 -1.31 -13.43 6.40
C ILE A 199 -1.04 -14.42 5.28
N THR A 200 0.23 -14.78 5.04
CA THR A 200 0.61 -15.73 3.98
C THR A 200 0.03 -17.13 4.25
N GLY A 201 0.04 -17.57 5.51
CA GLY A 201 -0.58 -18.83 5.92
C GLY A 201 -2.09 -18.84 5.71
N GLY A 202 -2.77 -17.72 6.03
CA GLY A 202 -4.18 -17.54 5.71
C GLY A 202 -4.46 -17.64 4.21
N VAL A 203 -3.63 -17.00 3.38
CA VAL A 203 -3.77 -17.06 1.91
C VAL A 203 -3.61 -18.49 1.41
N LEU A 204 -2.62 -19.22 1.92
CA LEU A 204 -2.38 -20.61 1.54
C LEU A 204 -3.56 -21.51 1.92
N ARG A 205 -4.18 -21.29 3.09
CA ARG A 205 -5.39 -21.99 3.52
C ARG A 205 -6.55 -21.74 2.55
N LEU A 206 -6.80 -20.48 2.19
CA LEU A 206 -7.84 -20.12 1.23
C LEU A 206 -7.66 -20.82 -0.11
N ILE A 207 -6.43 -20.83 -0.64
CA ILE A 207 -6.11 -21.49 -1.91
C ILE A 207 -6.35 -23.00 -1.81
N TYR A 208 -5.99 -23.60 -0.68
CA TYR A 208 -6.23 -25.01 -0.44
C TYR A 208 -7.72 -25.34 -0.38
N GLU A 209 -8.55 -24.51 0.26
CA GLU A 209 -10.01 -24.68 0.30
C GLU A 209 -10.64 -24.53 -1.09
N ILE A 210 -10.21 -23.54 -1.87
CA ILE A 210 -10.65 -23.38 -3.28
C ILE A 210 -10.24 -24.61 -4.10
N TYR A 211 -9.02 -25.12 -3.90
CA TYR A 211 -8.52 -26.31 -4.58
C TYR A 211 -9.36 -27.57 -4.27
N GLN A 212 -9.76 -27.76 -3.01
CA GLN A 212 -10.59 -28.88 -2.61
C GLN A 212 -12.02 -28.78 -3.18
N ASN A 213 -12.58 -27.57 -3.23
CA ASN A 213 -13.94 -27.36 -3.73
C ASN A 213 -14.05 -27.40 -5.26
N TYR A 214 -13.01 -27.00 -5.99
CA TYR A 214 -12.98 -27.05 -7.45
C TYR A 214 -12.20 -28.25 -7.95
N HIS A 215 -12.94 -29.32 -8.29
CA HIS A 215 -12.40 -30.54 -8.90
C HIS A 215 -11.82 -30.33 -10.31
N ASP A 216 -11.97 -29.12 -10.88
CA ASP A 216 -11.54 -28.78 -12.24
C ASP A 216 -10.14 -28.13 -12.26
N LYS A 217 -9.19 -28.83 -12.89
CA LYS A 217 -7.75 -28.54 -12.82
C LYS A 217 -7.35 -27.23 -13.51
N ASN A 218 -8.17 -26.70 -14.42
CA ASN A 218 -7.76 -25.62 -15.31
C ASN A 218 -7.72 -24.24 -14.63
N ALA A 219 -8.71 -23.90 -13.80
CA ALA A 219 -8.73 -22.63 -13.04
C ALA A 219 -7.59 -22.56 -12.01
N LEU A 220 -7.21 -23.72 -11.45
CA LEU A 220 -6.13 -23.84 -10.50
C LEU A 220 -4.75 -23.64 -11.11
N VAL A 221 -4.53 -24.07 -12.35
CA VAL A 221 -3.27 -23.85 -13.05
C VAL A 221 -3.08 -22.36 -13.30
N GLU A 222 -4.14 -21.63 -13.67
CA GLU A 222 -4.08 -20.19 -13.91
C GLU A 222 -3.84 -19.41 -12.61
N LEU A 223 -4.57 -19.75 -11.53
CA LEU A 223 -4.36 -19.16 -10.21
C LEU A 223 -2.95 -19.47 -9.67
N TYR A 224 -2.49 -20.72 -9.80
CA TYR A 224 -1.15 -21.12 -9.39
C TYR A 224 -0.07 -20.42 -10.21
N PHE A 225 -0.27 -20.21 -11.51
CA PHE A 225 0.69 -19.48 -12.34
C PHE A 225 0.77 -18.01 -11.94
N VAL A 226 -0.37 -17.36 -11.70
CA VAL A 226 -0.44 -15.99 -11.18
C VAL A 226 0.22 -15.90 -9.81
N LEU A 227 -0.10 -16.82 -8.89
CA LEU A 227 0.43 -16.81 -7.53
C LEU A 227 1.92 -17.14 -7.50
N LYS A 228 2.37 -18.11 -8.31
CA LYS A 228 3.78 -18.48 -8.46
C LYS A 228 4.56 -17.32 -9.06
N ASN A 229 4.07 -16.66 -10.12
CA ASN A 229 4.72 -15.46 -10.65
C ASN A 229 4.71 -14.33 -9.63
N TRP A 230 3.63 -14.17 -8.87
CA TRP A 230 3.55 -13.16 -7.83
C TRP A 230 4.55 -13.43 -6.70
N LEU A 231 4.66 -14.68 -6.22
CA LEU A 231 5.65 -15.12 -5.22
C LEU A 231 7.09 -15.05 -5.75
N LEU A 232 7.32 -15.45 -7.00
CA LEU A 232 8.64 -15.32 -7.63
C LEU A 232 9.01 -13.86 -7.76
N ASN A 233 8.09 -13.01 -8.26
CA ASN A 233 8.31 -11.58 -8.36
C ASN A 233 8.47 -10.96 -6.96
N PHE A 234 7.76 -11.44 -5.95
CA PHE A 234 7.89 -10.97 -4.57
C PHE A 234 9.27 -11.33 -3.99
N LEU A 235 9.71 -12.57 -4.11
CA LEU A 235 11.06 -13.02 -3.74
C LEU A 235 12.14 -12.29 -4.53
N PHE A 236 11.95 -12.13 -5.83
CA PHE A 236 12.87 -11.41 -6.72
C PHE A 236 12.91 -9.93 -6.37
N THR A 237 11.78 -9.32 -6.01
CA THR A 237 11.73 -7.92 -5.58
C THR A 237 12.33 -7.76 -4.19
N ILE A 238 12.20 -8.72 -3.27
CA ILE A 238 12.92 -8.69 -1.98
C ILE A 238 14.43 -8.76 -2.20
N ILE A 239 14.90 -9.65 -3.09
CA ILE A 239 16.32 -9.80 -3.44
C ILE A 239 16.83 -8.53 -4.14
N LEU A 240 16.08 -8.01 -5.11
CA LEU A 240 16.40 -6.78 -5.81
C LEU A 240 16.33 -5.56 -4.89
N LEU A 241 15.39 -5.50 -3.95
CA LEU A 241 15.27 -4.42 -2.98
C LEU A 241 16.47 -4.46 -2.03
N ARG A 242 16.95 -5.64 -1.64
CA ARG A 242 18.21 -5.79 -0.89
C ARG A 242 19.41 -5.31 -1.72
N CYS A 243 19.49 -5.68 -2.99
CA CYS A 243 20.55 -5.19 -3.89
C CYS A 243 20.45 -3.68 -4.14
N PHE A 244 19.26 -3.14 -4.34
CA PHE A 244 19.00 -1.74 -4.62
C PHE A 244 19.26 -0.87 -3.40
N ILE A 245 18.83 -1.29 -2.20
CA ILE A 245 19.14 -0.59 -0.95
C ILE A 245 20.65 -0.61 -0.72
N LEU A 246 21.33 -1.76 -0.86
CA LEU A 246 22.80 -1.84 -0.71
C LEU A 246 23.55 -0.95 -1.71
N TYR A 247 23.07 -0.87 -2.95
CA TYR A 247 23.68 -0.06 -4.00
C TYR A 247 23.42 1.44 -3.77
N PHE A 248 22.19 1.81 -3.42
CA PHE A 248 21.78 3.18 -3.20
C PHE A 248 22.42 3.78 -1.94
N THR A 249 22.51 3.01 -0.84
CA THR A 249 23.23 3.44 0.37
C THR A 249 24.72 3.62 0.10
N ARG A 250 25.36 2.75 -0.70
CA ARG A 250 26.77 2.95 -1.11
C ARG A 250 26.97 4.21 -1.97
N CYS A 251 26.09 4.46 -2.94
CA CYS A 251 26.18 5.66 -3.77
C CYS A 251 26.01 6.95 -2.96
N ILE A 252 25.08 7.00 -2.01
CA ILE A 252 24.90 8.18 -1.14
C ILE A 252 26.11 8.38 -0.23
N THR A 253 26.64 7.31 0.37
CA THR A 253 27.81 7.41 1.26
C THR A 253 29.05 7.90 0.50
N LEU A 254 29.22 7.48 -0.76
CA LEU A 254 30.31 7.94 -1.62
C LEU A 254 30.12 9.40 -2.05
N CYS A 255 28.92 9.82 -2.43
CA CYS A 255 28.64 11.22 -2.79
C CYS A 255 28.83 12.18 -1.61
N PHE A 256 28.40 11.79 -0.39
CA PHE A 256 28.58 12.63 0.80
C PHE A 256 30.00 12.59 1.37
N GLY A 257 30.71 11.46 1.27
CA GLY A 257 32.14 11.39 1.58
C GLY A 257 32.98 12.31 0.69
N TYR A 258 32.59 12.44 -0.58
CA TYR A 258 33.22 13.37 -1.51
C TYR A 258 32.95 14.83 -1.11
N LEU A 259 31.69 15.21 -0.85
CA LEU A 259 31.32 16.57 -0.45
C LEU A 259 31.95 17.02 0.87
N ARG A 260 32.14 16.13 1.85
CA ARG A 260 32.74 16.45 3.16
C ARG A 260 34.23 16.80 3.06
N ASN A 261 34.95 16.28 2.08
CA ASN A 261 36.37 16.57 1.87
C ASN A 261 36.61 17.94 1.18
N TYR A 262 35.60 18.53 0.54
CA TYR A 262 35.73 19.86 -0.06
C TYR A 262 35.44 21.01 0.92
N THR A 263 34.80 20.76 2.05
CA THR A 263 34.46 21.79 3.05
C THR A 263 35.53 22.04 4.12
N VAL A 264 36.70 21.38 4.05
CA VAL A 264 37.80 21.56 5.03
C VAL A 264 38.98 22.36 4.43
N ILE A 265 38.86 22.85 3.20
CA ILE A 265 39.87 23.67 2.53
C ILE A 265 39.26 25.02 2.14
N THR A 266 38.80 25.79 3.13
CA THR A 266 38.58 27.24 3.13
C THR A 266 38.45 27.69 4.57
#